data_AF-A0A7J6TS52-F1
#
_entry.id   AF-A0A7J6TS52-F1
#
_cell.length_a   1.000
_cell.length_b   1.000
_cell.length_c   1.000
_cell.angle_alpha   90.00
_cell.angle_beta   90.00
_cell.angle_gamma   90.00
#
_symmetry.space_group_name_H-M   'P 1'
#
loop_
_entity.id
_entity.type
_entity.pdbx_description
1 polymer ?
#
loop_
_entity_poly.entity_id
_entity_poly.type
_entity_poly.pdbx_seq_one_letter_code
_entity_poly.pdbx_strand_id
1 'polypeptide(L)'
;RVISDLNAPEMTRIIRHEIPDPERRKLKALLLKRCIGCVHVLAQLQRDKPGAARMMDKKLVADKYWEGVLQAERDFNAEMDDVVKESEMTEEGFGRNVWPQGLQFYRLEQHKEMMAKKEAEEAEARKIGGDSSDASSG
;
A
#
# COMPACT_ATOMS: atom_id res chain seq x y z
N ARG A 1 -24.67 -18.19 -8.61
CA ARG A 1 -23.24 -18.51 -8.83
C ARG A 1 -22.45 -17.34 -8.27
N VAL A 2 -21.45 -17.59 -7.43
CA VAL A 2 -20.58 -16.52 -6.94
C VAL A 2 -19.53 -16.30 -8.04
N ILE A 3 -19.06 -15.05 -8.23
CA ILE A 3 -18.05 -14.72 -9.25
C ILE A 3 -16.77 -15.56 -9.09
N SER A 4 -16.45 -15.98 -7.85
CA SER A 4 -15.33 -16.86 -7.51
C SER A 4 -15.39 -18.26 -8.13
N ASP A 5 -16.55 -18.70 -8.61
CA ASP A 5 -16.73 -20.04 -9.21
C ASP A 5 -16.53 -20.03 -10.73
N LEU A 6 -16.26 -18.85 -11.32
CA LEU A 6 -16.14 -18.65 -12.76
C LEU A 6 -14.69 -18.79 -13.23
N ASN A 7 -14.49 -19.30 -14.45
CA ASN A 7 -13.17 -19.31 -15.06
C ASN A 7 -12.72 -17.89 -15.47
N ALA A 8 -11.41 -17.68 -15.60
CA ALA A 8 -10.84 -16.37 -15.90
C ALA A 8 -11.39 -15.69 -17.18
N PRO A 9 -11.63 -16.41 -18.30
CA PRO A 9 -12.28 -15.83 -19.48
C PRO A 9 -13.72 -15.36 -19.22
N GLU A 10 -14.51 -16.12 -18.47
CA GLU A 10 -15.90 -15.78 -18.15
C GLU A 10 -15.97 -14.59 -17.19
N MET A 11 -15.08 -14.52 -16.19
CA MET A 11 -14.94 -13.34 -15.33
C MET A 11 -14.58 -12.08 -16.14
N THR A 12 -13.62 -12.19 -17.05
CA THR A 12 -13.21 -11.07 -17.92
C THR A 12 -14.38 -10.58 -18.76
N ARG A 13 -15.17 -11.49 -19.34
CA ARG A 13 -16.34 -11.14 -20.13
C ARG A 13 -17.36 -10.34 -19.30
N ILE A 14 -17.68 -10.84 -18.11
CA ILE A 14 -18.65 -10.19 -17.22
C ILE A 14 -18.15 -8.80 -16.82
N ILE A 15 -16.90 -8.69 -16.36
CA ILE A 15 -16.34 -7.42 -15.90
C ILE A 15 -16.30 -6.37 -17.02
N ARG A 16 -15.95 -6.77 -18.24
CA ARG A 16 -15.81 -5.83 -19.36
C ARG A 16 -17.12 -5.47 -20.05
N HIS A 17 -18.08 -6.39 -20.11
CA HIS A 17 -19.28 -6.23 -20.95
C HIS A 17 -20.60 -6.20 -20.18
N GLU A 18 -20.65 -6.79 -18.99
CA GLU A 18 -21.89 -6.92 -18.21
C GLU A 18 -21.94 -5.93 -17.03
N ILE A 19 -20.78 -5.51 -16.51
CA ILE A 19 -20.69 -4.48 -15.46
C ILE A 19 -20.80 -3.07 -16.07
N PRO A 20 -21.74 -2.22 -15.60
CA PRO A 20 -21.85 -0.84 -16.03
C PRO A 20 -20.58 -0.01 -15.82
N ASP A 21 -20.32 0.95 -16.72
CA ASP A 21 -19.13 1.80 -16.68
C ASP A 21 -18.84 2.47 -15.32
N PRO A 22 -19.83 3.05 -14.60
CA PRO A 22 -19.58 3.66 -13.30
C PRO A 22 -19.07 2.65 -12.26
N GLU A 23 -19.61 1.43 -12.27
CA GLU A 23 -19.22 0.36 -11.36
C GLU A 23 -17.83 -0.18 -11.70
N ARG A 24 -17.51 -0.32 -13.00
CA ARG A 24 -16.17 -0.71 -13.45
C ARG A 24 -15.11 0.33 -13.07
N ARG A 25 -15.43 1.63 -13.15
CA ARG A 25 -14.53 2.70 -12.64
C ARG A 25 -14.32 2.60 -11.13
N LYS A 26 -15.38 2.30 -10.37
CA LYS A 26 -15.30 2.07 -8.92
C LYS A 26 -14.42 0.85 -8.61
N LEU A 27 -14.56 -0.23 -9.37
CA LEU A 27 -13.71 -1.42 -9.26
C LEU A 27 -12.23 -1.06 -9.50
N LYS A 28 -11.92 -0.33 -10.57
CA LYS A 28 -10.54 0.16 -10.83
C LYS A 28 -10.00 0.99 -9.66
N ALA A 29 -10.80 1.89 -9.10
CA ALA A 29 -10.39 2.70 -7.96
C ALA A 29 -10.11 1.85 -6.70
N LEU A 30 -10.92 0.82 -6.45
CA LEU A 30 -10.71 -0.13 -5.35
C LEU A 30 -9.45 -0.98 -5.55
N LEU A 31 -9.20 -1.46 -6.79
CA LEU A 31 -7.97 -2.17 -7.13
C LEU A 31 -6.73 -1.31 -6.91
N LEU A 32 -6.79 -0.05 -7.32
CA LEU A 32 -5.69 0.89 -7.07
C LEU A 32 -5.47 1.13 -5.58
N LYS A 33 -6.54 1.26 -4.78
CA LYS A 33 -6.46 1.39 -3.33
C LYS A 33 -5.81 0.15 -2.68
N ARG A 34 -6.18 -1.06 -3.14
CA ARG A 34 -5.55 -2.32 -2.73
C ARG A 34 -4.05 -2.31 -3.07
N CYS A 35 -3.69 -1.95 -4.30
CA CYS A 35 -2.31 -1.83 -4.75
C CYS A 35 -1.49 -0.84 -3.89
N ILE A 36 -2.04 0.33 -3.54
CA ILE A 36 -1.39 1.28 -2.63
C ILE A 36 -1.11 0.61 -1.27
N GLY A 37 -2.09 -0.09 -0.70
CA GLY A 37 -1.93 -0.86 0.54
C GLY A 37 -0.79 -1.90 0.43
N CYS A 38 -0.71 -2.61 -0.68
CA CYS A 38 0.41 -3.53 -0.94
C CYS A 38 1.76 -2.81 -1.00
N VAL A 39 1.83 -1.58 -1.55
CA VAL A 39 3.08 -0.78 -1.56
C VAL A 39 3.52 -0.42 -0.14
N HIS A 40 2.60 -0.17 0.81
CA HIS A 40 2.98 0.00 2.21
C HIS A 40 3.62 -1.26 2.80
N VAL A 41 3.05 -2.43 2.52
CA VAL A 41 3.59 -3.73 2.96
C VAL A 41 4.97 -3.97 2.34
N LEU A 42 5.13 -3.69 1.05
CA LEU A 42 6.43 -3.77 0.36
C LEU A 42 7.48 -2.89 1.04
N ALA A 43 7.14 -1.62 1.30
CA ALA A 43 8.05 -0.69 1.95
C ALA A 43 8.47 -1.16 3.34
N GLN A 44 7.55 -1.77 4.10
CA GLN A 44 7.86 -2.36 5.40
C GLN A 44 8.78 -3.59 5.26
N LEU A 45 8.45 -4.50 4.35
CA LEU A 45 9.24 -5.70 4.10
C LEU A 45 10.68 -5.37 3.68
N GLN A 46 10.86 -4.36 2.81
CA GLN A 46 12.17 -3.88 2.38
C GLN A 46 12.98 -3.27 3.53
N ARG A 47 12.33 -2.61 4.51
CA ARG A 47 12.99 -2.09 5.70
C ARG A 47 13.40 -3.20 6.67
N ASP A 48 12.52 -4.16 6.91
CA ASP A 48 12.68 -5.11 8.01
C ASP A 48 13.53 -6.33 7.63
N LYS A 49 13.37 -6.84 6.41
CA LYS A 49 14.00 -8.10 5.98
C LYS A 49 15.52 -8.13 6.13
N PRO A 50 16.29 -7.07 5.78
CA PRO A 50 17.75 -7.07 5.99
C PRO A 50 18.14 -7.11 7.48
N GLY A 51 17.33 -6.53 8.36
CA GLY A 51 17.51 -6.62 9.80
C GLY A 51 17.24 -8.03 10.31
N ALA A 52 16.11 -8.61 9.90
CA ALA A 52 15.74 -9.98 10.24
C ALA A 52 16.79 -11.01 9.77
N ALA A 53 17.31 -10.86 8.55
CA ALA A 53 18.35 -11.73 8.01
C ALA A 53 19.64 -11.70 8.86
N ARG A 54 20.08 -10.51 9.30
CA ARG A 54 21.25 -10.36 10.17
C ARG A 54 21.03 -10.98 11.56
N MET A 55 19.83 -10.89 12.10
CA MET A 55 19.49 -11.53 13.37
C MET A 55 19.47 -13.05 13.24
N MET A 56 18.97 -13.57 12.12
CA MET A 56 18.97 -14.99 11.83
C MET A 56 20.39 -15.54 11.71
N ASP A 57 21.26 -14.86 10.95
CA ASP A 57 22.68 -15.26 10.81
C ASP A 57 23.42 -15.37 12.16
N LYS A 58 23.09 -14.45 13.08
CA LYS A 58 23.63 -14.44 14.45
C LYS A 58 22.90 -15.39 15.41
N LYS A 59 21.90 -16.14 14.94
CA LYS A 59 21.04 -17.03 15.74
C LYS A 59 20.35 -16.30 16.91
N LEU A 60 19.99 -15.04 16.71
CA LEU A 60 19.31 -14.20 17.70
C LEU A 60 17.78 -14.28 17.60
N VAL A 61 17.25 -14.97 16.59
CA VAL A 61 15.82 -15.21 16.38
C VAL A 61 15.60 -16.69 16.08
N ALA A 62 14.39 -17.18 16.34
CA ALA A 62 14.02 -18.56 16.02
C ALA A 62 13.81 -18.75 14.51
N ASP A 63 14.10 -19.94 14.00
CA ASP A 63 13.91 -20.29 12.58
C ASP A 63 12.47 -20.03 12.11
N LYS A 64 11.49 -20.37 12.96
CA LYS A 64 10.06 -20.11 12.70
C LYS A 64 9.75 -18.63 12.42
N TYR A 65 10.46 -17.71 13.07
CA TYR A 65 10.28 -16.27 12.81
C TYR A 65 10.79 -15.91 11.42
N TRP A 66 11.98 -16.39 11.05
CA TRP A 66 12.55 -16.17 9.73
C TRP A 66 11.70 -16.78 8.62
N GLU A 67 11.20 -18.00 8.81
CA GLU A 67 10.23 -18.64 7.91
C GLU A 67 8.98 -17.79 7.73
N GLY A 68 8.49 -17.16 8.80
CA GLY A 68 7.36 -16.23 8.74
C GLY A 68 7.64 -15.00 7.87
N VAL A 69 8.84 -14.43 7.96
CA VAL A 69 9.26 -13.31 7.09
C VAL A 69 9.30 -13.74 5.62
N LEU A 70 9.84 -14.93 5.34
CA LEU A 70 9.88 -15.47 3.98
C LEU A 70 8.48 -15.82 3.45
N GLN A 71 7.59 -16.29 4.31
CA GLN A 71 6.20 -16.56 3.94
C GLN A 71 5.47 -15.27 3.58
N ALA A 72 5.62 -14.22 4.40
CA ALA A 72 5.03 -12.92 4.10
C ALA A 72 5.51 -12.35 2.76
N GLU A 73 6.77 -12.58 2.39
CA GLU A 73 7.30 -12.21 1.06
C GLU A 73 6.66 -13.02 -0.07
N ARG A 74 6.49 -14.33 0.12
CA ARG A 74 5.82 -15.19 -0.87
C ARG A 74 4.36 -14.77 -1.08
N ASP A 75 3.65 -14.52 0.01
CA ASP A 75 2.25 -14.08 -0.03
C ASP A 75 2.13 -12.72 -0.71
N PHE A 76 3.07 -11.80 -0.44
CA PHE A 76 3.14 -10.51 -1.12
C PHE A 76 3.40 -10.65 -2.63
N ASN A 77 4.30 -11.53 -3.06
CA ASN A 77 4.56 -11.75 -4.49
C ASN A 77 3.34 -12.35 -5.20
N ALA A 78 2.64 -13.29 -4.56
CA ALA A 78 1.39 -13.84 -5.10
C ALA A 78 0.32 -12.75 -5.24
N GLU A 79 0.16 -11.92 -4.22
CA GLU A 79 -0.72 -10.75 -4.23
C GLU A 79 -0.35 -9.76 -5.36
N MET A 80 0.95 -9.58 -5.63
CA MET A 80 1.41 -8.74 -6.73
C MET A 80 0.92 -9.23 -8.09
N ASP A 81 1.07 -10.52 -8.34
CA ASP A 81 0.64 -11.17 -9.58
C ASP A 81 -0.88 -11.11 -9.73
N ASP A 82 -1.63 -11.29 -8.64
CA ASP A 82 -3.09 -11.28 -8.67
C ASP A 82 -3.65 -9.88 -8.93
N VAL A 83 -3.07 -8.83 -8.34
CA VAL A 83 -3.43 -7.43 -8.67
C VAL A 83 -3.19 -7.13 -10.15
N VAL A 84 -2.10 -7.63 -10.75
CA VAL A 84 -1.84 -7.45 -12.20
C VAL A 84 -2.90 -8.17 -13.02
N LYS A 85 -3.21 -9.43 -12.70
CA LYS A 85 -4.22 -10.22 -13.40
C LYS A 85 -5.60 -9.56 -13.30
N GLU A 86 -6.05 -9.18 -12.10
CA GLU A 86 -7.34 -8.53 -11.87
C GLU A 86 -7.44 -7.18 -12.60
N SER A 87 -6.33 -6.43 -12.63
CA SER A 87 -6.24 -5.16 -13.36
C SER A 87 -6.41 -5.37 -14.87
N GLU A 88 -5.75 -6.38 -15.41
CA GLU A 88 -5.86 -6.74 -16.84
C GLU A 88 -7.27 -7.25 -17.19
N MET A 89 -7.92 -8.00 -16.30
CA MET A 89 -9.32 -8.40 -16.49
C MET A 89 -10.26 -7.18 -16.52
N THR A 90 -9.99 -6.19 -15.67
CA THR A 90 -10.81 -4.98 -15.53
C THR A 90 -10.70 -4.05 -16.73
N GLU A 91 -9.48 -3.83 -17.23
CA GLU A 91 -9.22 -3.01 -18.41
C GLU A 91 -7.93 -3.47 -19.09
N GLU A 92 -7.98 -3.60 -20.41
CA GLU A 92 -6.83 -4.03 -21.19
C GLU A 92 -5.66 -3.05 -21.06
N GLY A 93 -4.47 -3.59 -20.76
CA GLY A 93 -3.26 -2.81 -20.55
C GLY A 93 -3.17 -2.11 -19.19
N PHE A 94 -4.20 -2.20 -18.34
CA PHE A 94 -4.14 -1.62 -17.00
C PHE A 94 -3.19 -2.41 -16.07
N GLY A 95 -3.05 -3.72 -16.26
CA GLY A 95 -2.15 -4.56 -15.46
C GLY A 95 -0.69 -4.11 -15.49
N ARG A 96 -0.23 -3.59 -16.63
CA ARG A 96 1.13 -3.04 -16.77
C ARG A 96 1.35 -1.76 -15.95
N ASN A 97 0.29 -0.99 -15.72
CA ASN A 97 0.37 0.36 -15.16
C ASN A 97 -0.09 0.45 -13.70
N VAL A 98 -0.79 -0.56 -13.18
CA VAL A 98 -1.34 -0.53 -11.81
C VAL A 98 -0.26 -0.30 -10.75
N TRP A 99 0.88 -0.98 -10.83
CA TRP A 99 1.99 -0.84 -9.88
C TRP A 99 2.70 0.51 -9.97
N PRO A 100 3.13 1.00 -11.15
CA PRO A 100 3.67 2.35 -11.29
C PRO A 100 2.72 3.43 -10.74
N GLN A 101 1.41 3.32 -11.02
CA GLN A 101 0.41 4.25 -10.51
C GLN A 101 0.28 4.15 -8.99
N GLY A 102 0.14 2.94 -8.43
CA GLY A 102 0.05 2.71 -6.99
C GLY A 102 1.26 3.30 -6.24
N LEU A 103 2.47 3.11 -6.76
CA LEU A 103 3.68 3.68 -6.19
C LEU A 103 3.70 5.23 -6.25
N GLN A 104 3.18 5.81 -7.32
CA GLN A 104 3.03 7.28 -7.42
C GLN A 104 2.06 7.80 -6.36
N PHE A 105 0.91 7.15 -6.17
CA PHE A 105 -0.07 7.55 -5.16
C PHE A 105 0.49 7.40 -3.73
N TYR A 106 1.18 6.29 -3.45
CA TYR A 106 1.88 6.08 -2.19
C TYR A 106 2.87 7.24 -1.90
N ARG A 107 3.69 7.63 -2.87
CA ARG A 107 4.64 8.76 -2.69
C ARG A 107 3.93 10.08 -2.43
N LEU A 108 2.80 10.32 -3.10
CA LEU A 108 1.99 11.51 -2.89
C LEU A 108 1.39 11.54 -1.47
N GLU A 109 0.92 10.40 -0.97
CA GLU A 109 0.40 10.24 0.39
C GLU A 109 1.49 10.52 1.43
N GLN A 110 2.66 9.90 1.28
CA GLN A 110 3.83 10.15 2.16
C GLN A 110 4.24 11.63 2.16
N HIS A 111 4.22 12.28 1.00
CA HIS A 111 4.52 13.72 0.92
C HIS A 111 3.48 14.56 1.67
N LYS A 112 2.19 14.25 1.52
CA LYS A 112 1.11 14.96 2.24
C LYS A 112 1.22 14.78 3.75
N GLU A 113 1.47 13.56 4.21
CA GLU A 113 1.67 13.27 5.64
C GLU A 113 2.87 14.05 6.21
N MET A 114 3.98 14.10 5.48
CA MET A 114 5.16 14.86 5.88
C MET A 114 4.87 16.36 6.01
N MET A 115 4.15 16.95 5.04
CA MET A 115 3.80 18.37 5.08
C MET A 115 2.84 18.69 6.23
N ALA A 116 1.81 17.86 6.42
CA ALA A 116 0.87 18.03 7.52
C ALA A 116 1.56 17.92 8.90
N LYS A 117 2.53 17.01 9.04
CA LYS A 117 3.33 16.88 10.26
C LYS A 117 4.17 18.13 10.53
N LYS A 118 4.85 18.68 9.51
CA LYS A 118 5.62 19.92 9.63
C LYS A 118 4.75 21.10 10.04
N GLU A 119 3.58 21.25 9.41
CA GLU A 119 2.62 22.31 9.75
C GLU A 119 2.14 22.20 11.21
N ALA A 120 1.90 20.97 11.70
CA ALA A 120 1.51 20.73 13.07
C ALA A 120 2.64 21.08 14.06
N GLU A 121 3.88 20.68 13.78
CA GLU A 121 5.06 21.00 14.59
C GLU A 121 5.31 22.52 14.66
N GLU A 122 5.19 23.23 13.53
CA GLU A 122 5.32 24.69 13.49
C GLU A 122 4.20 25.41 14.26
N ALA A 123 2.97 24.90 14.18
CA ALA A 123 1.84 25.45 14.94
C ALA A 123 2.01 25.23 16.45
N GLU A 124 2.55 24.07 16.87
CA GLU A 124 2.84 23.77 18.27
C GLU A 124 3.98 24.65 18.79
N ALA A 125 5.06 24.82 18.02
CA ALA A 125 6.17 25.71 18.37
C ALA A 125 5.73 27.18 18.55
N ARG A 126 4.79 27.67 17.72
CA ARG A 126 4.22 29.02 17.88
C ARG A 126 3.41 29.19 19.17
N LYS A 127 2.69 28.15 19.61
CA LYS A 127 1.94 28.19 20.88
C LYS A 127 2.89 28.26 22.08
N ILE A 128 3.94 27.45 22.07
CA ILE A 128 4.95 27.43 23.14
C ILE A 128 5.73 28.74 23.22
N GLY A 129 6.05 29.36 22.08
CA GLY A 129 6.73 30.66 22.05
C GLY A 129 5.88 31.83 22.55
N GLY A 130 4.55 31.77 22.40
CA GLY A 130 3.63 32.82 22.85
C GLY A 130 3.39 32.84 24.37
N ASP A 131 3.49 31.69 25.04
CA ASP A 131 3.20 31.56 26.48
C ASP A 131 4.35 32.10 27.37
N SER A 132 5.55 32.27 26.81
CA SER A 132 6.71 32.82 27.54
C SER A 132 6.76 34.35 27.61
N SER A 133 5.98 35.07 26.79
CA SER A 133 6.01 36.54 26.74
C SER A 133 5.09 37.23 27.76
N ASP A 134 4.15 36.51 28.39
CA ASP A 134 3.19 37.10 29.34
C ASP A 134 3.61 36.98 30.82
N ALA A 135 4.71 36.31 31.14
CA ALA A 135 5.17 36.10 32.53
C ALA A 135 6.12 37.19 33.08
N SER A 136 6.45 38.25 32.30
CA SER A 136 7.45 39.26 32.70
C SER A 136 6.88 40.66 33.02
N SER A 137 5.56 40.80 33.16
CA SER A 137 4.94 42.06 33.63
C SER A 137 4.34 41.87 35.02
N GLY A 138 5.18 41.93 36.07
CA GLY A 138 4.78 41.88 37.47
C GLY A 138 5.74 42.68 38.34
#